data_AF-A0A233VX71-F1
#
_entry.id   AF-A0A233VX71-F1
#
_cell.length_a   1.000
_cell.length_b   1.000
_cell.length_c   1.000
_cell.angle_alpha   90.00
_cell.angle_beta   90.00
_cell.angle_gamma   90.00
#
_symmetry.space_group_name_H-M   'P 1'
#
loop_
_entity.id
_entity.type
_entity.pdbx_description
1 polymer ?
#
loop_
_entity_poly.entity_id
_entity_poly.type
_entity_poly.pdbx_seq_one_letter_code
_entity_poly.pdbx_strand_id
1 'polypeptide(L)'
;MNITQKDMKILLKSQQGELDVVLMYRALADTVKDANDQETFRKLAAEEGHHASVFHKLTKENLKPKKTKAIIIPLLYKIIGKKKLYKLIANGEYNAANTYAPVAEKFPEIESVKNDEKRHGDIVSSLIKN
;
A
#
# COMPACT_ATOMS: atom_id res chain seq x y z
N MET A 1 9.95 23.25 -9.33
CA MET A 1 8.54 22.82 -9.19
C MET A 1 8.04 23.27 -7.83
N ASN A 2 6.85 23.87 -7.74
CA ASN A 2 6.28 24.31 -6.46
C ASN A 2 5.21 23.32 -5.99
N ILE A 3 5.38 22.79 -4.77
CA ILE A 3 4.39 21.91 -4.14
C ILE A 3 3.32 22.81 -3.49
N THR A 4 2.07 22.72 -3.94
CA THR A 4 0.97 23.48 -3.32
C THR A 4 0.55 22.85 -1.98
N GLN A 5 -0.20 23.58 -1.15
CA GLN A 5 -0.78 23.01 0.08
C GLN A 5 -1.69 21.80 -0.21
N LYS A 6 -2.43 21.83 -1.32
CA LYS A 6 -3.28 20.72 -1.76
C LYS A 6 -2.43 19.50 -2.12
N ASP A 7 -1.34 19.70 -2.85
CA ASP A 7 -0.40 18.63 -3.22
C ASP A 7 0.25 18.04 -1.97
N MET A 8 0.73 18.88 -1.05
CA MET A 8 1.35 18.45 0.20
C MET A 8 0.40 17.61 1.06
N LYS A 9 -0.89 17.98 1.13
CA LYS A 9 -1.90 17.19 1.85
C LYS A 9 -2.07 15.79 1.26
N ILE A 10 -2.04 15.67 -0.07
CA ILE A 10 -2.10 14.37 -0.76
C ILE A 10 -0.82 13.58 -0.45
N LEU A 11 0.35 14.18 -0.66
CA LEU A 11 1.66 13.53 -0.45
C LEU A 11 1.84 13.00 0.98
N LEU A 12 1.46 13.78 2.00
CA LEU A 12 1.53 13.33 3.40
C LEU A 12 0.57 12.20 3.70
N LYS A 13 -0.65 12.25 3.15
CA LYS A 13 -1.63 11.18 3.32
C LYS A 13 -1.15 9.90 2.63
N SER A 14 -0.57 10.01 1.43
CA SER A 14 0.01 8.90 0.69
C SER A 14 1.19 8.29 1.45
N GLN A 15 2.15 9.09 1.90
CA GLN A 15 3.29 8.62 2.69
C GLN A 15 2.84 7.84 3.94
N GLN A 16 1.86 8.37 4.69
CA GLN A 16 1.31 7.66 5.85
C GLN A 16 0.64 6.35 5.43
N GLY A 17 -0.09 6.37 4.31
CA GLY A 17 -0.71 5.20 3.70
C GLY A 17 0.29 4.07 3.49
N GLU A 18 1.39 4.33 2.79
CA GLU A 18 2.42 3.33 2.47
C GLU A 18 3.06 2.77 3.75
N LEU A 19 3.40 3.66 4.69
CA LEU A 19 3.95 3.26 5.99
C LEU A 19 3.00 2.32 6.76
N ASP A 20 1.70 2.60 6.75
CA ASP A 20 0.69 1.77 7.39
C ASP A 20 0.53 0.41 6.66
N VAL A 21 0.62 0.41 5.33
CA VAL A 21 0.49 -0.78 4.47
C VAL A 21 1.70 -1.70 4.60
N VAL A 22 2.93 -1.18 4.79
CA VAL A 22 4.11 -1.98 5.15
C VAL A 22 3.83 -2.88 6.36
N LEU A 23 3.27 -2.31 7.44
CA LEU A 23 2.96 -3.07 8.65
C LEU A 23 1.79 -4.02 8.43
N MET A 24 0.78 -3.61 7.66
CA MET A 24 -0.35 -4.45 7.30
C MET A 24 0.11 -5.71 6.57
N TYR A 25 0.94 -5.56 5.54
CA TYR A 25 1.41 -6.69 4.74
C TYR A 25 2.31 -7.63 5.54
N ARG A 26 3.21 -7.10 6.38
CA ARG A 26 4.02 -7.93 7.28
C ARG A 26 3.15 -8.77 8.22
N ALA A 27 2.17 -8.13 8.88
CA ALA A 27 1.27 -8.83 9.78
C ALA A 27 0.39 -9.87 9.07
N LEU A 28 -0.03 -9.58 7.84
CA LEU A 28 -0.77 -10.53 7.02
C LEU A 28 0.11 -11.70 6.59
N ALA A 29 1.35 -11.45 6.16
CA ALA A 29 2.31 -12.49 5.82
C ALA A 29 2.59 -13.46 6.98
N ASP A 30 2.57 -12.98 8.22
CA ASP A 30 2.73 -13.82 9.41
C ASP A 30 1.45 -14.59 9.78
N THR A 31 0.30 -14.22 9.21
CA THR A 31 -1.02 -14.79 9.54
C THR A 31 -1.56 -15.78 8.51
N VAL A 32 -1.25 -15.57 7.23
CA VAL A 32 -1.73 -16.44 6.14
C VAL A 32 -1.00 -17.78 6.16
N LYS A 33 -1.69 -18.83 5.70
CA LYS A 33 -1.18 -20.21 5.80
C LYS A 33 -0.39 -20.66 4.57
N ASP A 34 -0.75 -20.13 3.41
CA ASP A 34 -0.14 -20.51 2.13
C ASP A 34 1.22 -19.84 1.97
N ALA A 35 2.27 -20.62 1.70
CA ALA A 35 3.65 -20.11 1.63
C ALA A 35 3.84 -19.08 0.50
N ASN A 36 3.15 -19.25 -0.62
CA ASN A 36 3.22 -18.31 -1.73
C ASN A 36 2.54 -16.97 -1.38
N ASP A 37 1.40 -17.00 -0.68
CA ASP A 37 0.76 -15.79 -0.14
C ASP A 37 1.70 -15.09 0.86
N GLN A 38 2.35 -15.84 1.77
CA GLN A 38 3.29 -15.27 2.74
C GLN A 38 4.45 -14.55 2.04
N GLU A 39 5.10 -15.21 1.08
CA GLU A 39 6.22 -14.63 0.33
C GLU A 39 5.77 -13.39 -0.44
N THR A 40 4.60 -13.45 -1.08
CA THR A 40 4.03 -12.33 -1.83
C THR A 40 3.83 -11.11 -0.94
N PHE A 41 3.21 -11.26 0.23
CA PHE A 41 3.00 -10.13 1.13
C PHE A 41 4.30 -9.59 1.74
N ARG A 42 5.33 -10.42 1.95
CA ARG A 42 6.66 -9.92 2.36
C ARG A 42 7.31 -9.07 1.27
N LYS A 43 7.17 -9.46 -0.01
CA LYS A 43 7.66 -8.68 -1.15
C LYS A 43 6.93 -7.34 -1.26
N LEU A 44 5.59 -7.35 -1.24
CA LEU A 44 4.78 -6.13 -1.27
C LEU A 44 5.14 -5.20 -0.10
N ALA A 45 5.31 -5.71 1.12
CA ALA A 45 5.74 -4.90 2.26
C ALA A 45 7.10 -4.20 2.06
N ALA A 46 8.02 -4.78 1.29
CA ALA A 46 9.29 -4.14 0.98
C ALA A 46 9.12 -3.03 -0.07
N GLU A 47 8.30 -3.28 -1.10
CA GLU A 47 7.94 -2.32 -2.14
C GLU A 47 7.24 -1.08 -1.55
N GLU A 48 6.27 -1.27 -0.64
CA GLU A 48 5.62 -0.16 0.08
C GLU A 48 6.60 0.68 0.92
N GLY A 49 7.62 0.04 1.49
CA GLY A 49 8.67 0.73 2.23
C GLY A 49 9.47 1.66 1.32
N HIS A 50 9.69 1.24 0.08
CA HIS A 50 10.29 2.10 -0.94
C HIS A 50 9.33 3.23 -1.33
N HIS A 51 8.05 2.96 -1.56
CA HIS A 51 7.07 4.00 -1.92
C HIS A 51 6.98 5.09 -0.85
N ALA A 52 6.92 4.72 0.43
CA ALA A 52 6.97 5.66 1.55
C ALA A 52 8.22 6.58 1.48
N SER A 53 9.37 6.03 1.08
CA SER A 53 10.60 6.81 0.92
C SER A 53 10.55 7.78 -0.26
N VAL A 54 9.84 7.42 -1.35
CA VAL A 54 9.63 8.31 -2.49
C VAL A 54 8.78 9.49 -2.07
N PHE A 55 7.67 9.27 -1.37
CA PHE A 55 6.86 10.36 -0.84
C PHE A 55 7.63 11.21 0.17
N HIS A 56 8.44 10.60 1.05
CA HIS A 56 9.27 11.33 2.00
C HIS A 56 10.26 12.30 1.32
N LYS A 57 10.80 11.95 0.15
CA LYS A 57 11.67 12.86 -0.61
C LYS A 57 10.96 14.16 -1.00
N LEU A 58 9.64 14.13 -1.19
CA LEU A 58 8.83 15.30 -1.51
C LEU A 58 8.29 16.01 -0.26
N THR A 59 7.79 15.27 0.72
CA THR A 59 7.18 15.84 1.94
C THR A 59 8.21 16.38 2.92
N LYS A 60 9.39 15.75 2.98
CA LYS A 60 10.44 15.95 4.00
C LYS A 60 9.98 15.66 5.44
N GLU A 61 8.84 15.00 5.63
CA GLU A 61 8.27 14.73 6.94
C GLU A 61 8.61 13.32 7.45
N ASN A 62 8.99 13.22 8.73
CA ASN A 62 9.32 11.96 9.39
C ASN A 62 8.08 11.36 10.07
N LEU A 63 7.21 10.76 9.26
CA LEU A 63 5.99 10.11 9.75
C LEU A 63 6.29 8.75 10.40
N LYS A 64 5.45 8.34 11.35
CA LYS A 64 5.52 7.02 11.99
C LYS A 64 4.34 6.15 11.52
N PRO A 65 4.56 4.87 11.20
CA PRO A 65 3.49 3.98 10.78
C PRO A 65 2.47 3.76 11.91
N LYS A 66 1.19 3.73 11.55
CA LYS A 66 0.08 3.41 12.45
C LYS A 66 -0.18 1.90 12.39
N LYS A 67 -0.42 1.30 13.56
CA LYS A 67 -0.60 -0.16 13.70
C LYS A 67 -2.03 -0.64 13.45
N THR A 68 -2.99 0.27 13.28
CA THR A 68 -4.42 -0.08 13.19
C THR A 68 -4.71 -1.11 12.10
N LYS A 69 -4.20 -0.91 10.88
CA LYS A 69 -4.37 -1.88 9.78
C LYS A 69 -3.70 -3.21 10.07
N ALA A 70 -2.49 -3.19 10.66
CA ALA A 70 -1.74 -4.39 11.03
C ALA A 70 -2.44 -5.26 12.09
N ILE A 71 -3.38 -4.69 12.85
CA ILE A 71 -4.20 -5.43 13.83
C ILE A 71 -5.51 -5.90 13.19
N ILE A 72 -6.23 -4.99 12.50
CA ILE A 72 -7.59 -5.26 12.00
C ILE A 72 -7.57 -6.23 10.80
N ILE A 73 -6.63 -6.07 9.86
CA ILE A 73 -6.63 -6.83 8.61
C ILE A 73 -6.37 -8.33 8.83
N PRO A 74 -5.39 -8.75 9.66
CA PRO A 74 -5.24 -10.16 10.03
C PRO A 74 -6.45 -10.75 10.77
N LEU A 75 -7.15 -9.95 11.58
CA LEU A 75 -8.38 -10.40 12.24
C LEU A 75 -9.50 -10.62 11.21
N LEU A 76 -9.67 -9.70 10.27
CA LEU A 76 -10.62 -9.85 9.17
C LEU A 76 -10.30 -11.09 8.32
N TYR A 77 -9.03 -11.40 8.05
CA TYR A 77 -8.64 -12.63 7.34
C TYR A 77 -9.27 -13.88 7.98
N LYS A 78 -9.24 -13.96 9.31
CA LYS A 78 -9.80 -15.08 10.07
C LYS A 78 -11.33 -15.12 10.05
N ILE A 79 -11.99 -13.96 9.99
CA ILE A 79 -13.47 -13.85 10.06
C ILE A 79 -14.11 -14.03 8.69
N ILE A 80 -13.67 -13.28 7.68
CA ILE A 80 -14.32 -13.22 6.36
C ILE A 80 -13.63 -14.09 5.29
N GLY A 81 -12.46 -14.65 5.62
CA GLY A 81 -11.70 -15.55 4.75
C GLY A 81 -10.91 -14.85 3.63
N LYS A 82 -10.01 -15.63 3.01
CA LYS A 82 -9.05 -15.20 1.98
C LYS A 82 -9.68 -14.39 0.86
N LYS A 83 -10.65 -14.96 0.13
CA LYS A 83 -11.22 -14.36 -1.08
C LYS A 83 -11.82 -12.97 -0.85
N LYS A 84 -12.58 -12.79 0.23
CA LYS A 84 -13.21 -11.50 0.55
C LYS A 84 -12.16 -10.47 0.98
N LEU A 85 -11.21 -10.88 1.83
CA LEU A 85 -10.17 -9.97 2.28
C LEU A 85 -9.24 -9.53 1.14
N TYR A 86 -8.79 -10.46 0.30
CA TYR A 86 -7.82 -10.14 -0.75
C TYR A 86 -8.45 -9.23 -1.80
N LYS A 87 -9.74 -9.39 -2.10
CA LYS A 87 -10.48 -8.43 -2.92
C LYS A 87 -10.51 -7.04 -2.30
N LEU A 88 -10.68 -6.94 -0.98
CA LEU A 88 -10.64 -5.66 -0.26
C LEU A 88 -9.25 -5.02 -0.33
N ILE A 89 -8.18 -5.80 -0.15
CA ILE A 89 -6.80 -5.33 -0.23
C ILE A 89 -6.47 -4.86 -1.66
N ALA A 90 -6.78 -5.66 -2.68
CA ALA A 90 -6.55 -5.29 -4.07
C ALA A 90 -7.25 -3.98 -4.45
N ASN A 91 -8.49 -3.79 -4.00
CA ASN A 91 -9.21 -2.53 -4.17
C ASN A 91 -8.56 -1.36 -3.40
N GLY A 92 -7.89 -1.64 -2.28
CA GLY A 92 -7.07 -0.67 -1.56
C GLY A 92 -5.96 -0.10 -2.44
N GLU A 93 -5.20 -0.97 -3.12
CA GLU A 93 -4.08 -0.55 -3.98
C GLU A 93 -4.55 0.17 -5.24
N TYR A 94 -5.63 -0.32 -5.86
CA TYR A 94 -6.24 0.42 -6.98
C TYR A 94 -6.71 1.82 -6.58
N ASN A 95 -7.23 1.97 -5.36
CA ASN A 95 -7.61 3.28 -4.83
C ASN A 95 -6.40 4.15 -4.50
N ALA A 96 -5.27 3.56 -4.09
CA ALA A 96 -4.01 4.26 -3.89
C ALA A 96 -3.51 4.85 -5.22
N ALA A 97 -3.45 4.04 -6.29
CA ALA A 97 -3.12 4.50 -7.64
C ALA A 97 -4.01 5.68 -8.09
N ASN A 98 -5.33 5.57 -7.90
CA ASN A 98 -6.26 6.67 -8.23
C ASN A 98 -6.03 7.93 -7.39
N THR A 99 -5.69 7.76 -6.11
CA THR A 99 -5.38 8.88 -5.20
C THR A 99 -4.09 9.59 -5.63
N TYR A 100 -3.14 8.87 -6.22
CA TYR A 100 -1.83 9.41 -6.60
C TYR A 100 -1.86 10.11 -7.95
N ALA A 101 -2.83 9.80 -8.82
CA ALA A 101 -2.91 10.38 -10.17
C ALA A 101 -2.74 11.92 -10.23
N PRO A 102 -3.41 12.73 -9.39
CA PRO A 102 -3.28 14.20 -9.47
C PRO A 102 -1.89 14.74 -9.11
N VAL A 103 -1.11 14.00 -8.29
CA VAL A 103 0.26 14.37 -7.93
C VAL A 103 1.28 13.71 -8.86
N ALA A 104 0.98 12.55 -9.43
CA ALA A 104 1.80 11.88 -10.44
C ALA A 104 1.93 12.70 -11.73
N GLU A 105 0.88 13.42 -12.14
CA GLU A 105 0.92 14.37 -13.26
C GLU A 105 1.98 15.48 -13.08
N LYS A 106 2.34 15.78 -11.83
CA LYS A 106 3.27 16.87 -11.47
C LYS A 106 4.65 16.37 -11.05
N PHE A 107 4.73 15.18 -10.49
CA PHE A 107 5.94 14.61 -9.91
C PHE A 107 6.22 13.25 -10.56
N PRO A 108 7.14 13.19 -11.55
CA PRO A 108 7.45 11.96 -12.29
C PRO A 108 7.83 10.78 -11.40
N GLU A 109 8.45 11.03 -10.24
CA GLU A 109 8.76 9.99 -9.26
C GLU A 109 7.51 9.27 -8.72
N ILE A 110 6.36 9.96 -8.66
CA ILE A 110 5.09 9.39 -8.18
C ILE A 110 4.38 8.60 -9.29
N GLU A 111 4.68 8.84 -10.55
CA GLU A 111 4.11 8.06 -11.66
C GLU A 111 4.54 6.58 -11.58
N SER A 112 5.80 6.33 -11.20
CA SER A 112 6.28 4.95 -10.98
C SER A 112 5.51 4.25 -9.85
N VAL A 113 5.40 4.91 -8.69
CA VAL A 113 4.64 4.41 -7.52
C VAL A 113 3.19 4.13 -7.89
N LYS A 114 2.52 5.04 -8.61
CA LYS A 114 1.14 4.86 -9.08
C LYS A 114 0.96 3.57 -9.90
N ASN A 115 1.92 3.27 -10.77
CA ASN A 115 1.88 2.08 -11.62
C ASN A 115 2.17 0.81 -10.81
N ASP A 116 3.06 0.90 -9.82
CA ASP A 116 3.33 -0.17 -8.87
C ASP A 116 2.10 -0.49 -8.01
N GLU A 117 1.37 0.51 -7.51
CA GLU A 117 0.12 0.29 -6.77
C GLU A 117 -0.93 -0.48 -7.58
N LYS A 118 -1.08 -0.13 -8.86
CA LYS A 118 -1.97 -0.89 -9.74
C LYS A 118 -1.49 -2.35 -9.86
N ARG A 119 -0.19 -2.55 -10.05
CA ARG A 119 0.43 -3.89 -10.13
C ARG A 119 0.25 -4.67 -8.81
N HIS A 120 0.36 -4.03 -7.66
CA HIS A 120 0.13 -4.65 -6.34
C HIS A 120 -1.31 -5.16 -6.24
N GLY A 121 -2.29 -4.35 -6.64
CA GLY A 121 -3.68 -4.78 -6.71
C GLY A 121 -3.89 -6.00 -7.62
N ASP A 122 -3.25 -6.01 -8.79
CA ASP A 122 -3.31 -7.12 -9.75
C ASP A 122 -2.65 -8.40 -9.17
N ILE A 123 -1.52 -8.27 -8.47
CA ILE A 123 -0.84 -9.37 -7.76
C ILE A 123 -1.76 -9.96 -6.69
N VAL A 124 -2.30 -9.13 -5.79
CA VAL A 124 -3.18 -9.61 -4.70
C VAL A 124 -4.45 -10.26 -5.25
N SER A 125 -5.01 -9.71 -6.32
CA SER A 125 -6.17 -10.27 -7.03
C SER A 125 -5.87 -11.64 -7.62
N SER A 126 -4.66 -11.85 -8.15
CA SER A 126 -4.25 -13.13 -8.72
C SER A 126 -4.21 -14.26 -7.70
N LEU A 127 -3.90 -13.96 -6.42
CA LEU A 127 -3.87 -14.93 -5.32
C LEU A 127 -5.26 -15.51 -4.97
N ILE A 128 -6.35 -14.90 -5.47
CA ILE A 128 -7.72 -15.36 -5.22
C ILE A 128 -8.09 -16.58 -6.09
N LYS A 129 -7.44 -16.76 -7.23
CA LYS A 129 -7.81 -17.77 -8.24
C LYS A 129 -7.24 -19.16 -7.96
N ASN A 130 -6.40 -19.29 -6.94
CA ASN A 130 -5.81 -20.55 -6.49
C ASN A 130 -6.57 -21.10 -5.27
#